data_AF-A0AAD5AEM4-F1
#
_entry.id   AF-A0AAD5AEM4-F1
#
_cell.length_a   1.000
_cell.length_b   1.000
_cell.length_c   1.000
_cell.angle_alpha   90.00
_cell.angle_beta   90.00
_cell.angle_gamma   90.00
#
_symmetry.space_group_name_H-M   'P 1'
#
loop_
_entity.id
_entity.type
_entity.pdbx_description
1 polymer ?
#
loop_
_entity_poly.entity_id
_entity_poly.type
_entity_poly.pdbx_seq_one_letter_code
_entity_poly.pdbx_strand_id
1 'polypeptide(L)'
;MCSPMQEPMCLVENVNGSLSVNEEASKYLSRNNQPVVVVSVVGLYRTGKSYLMNRLAGKSTGFALGNTIESKTKGIWMWCVPHPYQQGHTLVLLDTEGLDDIDKVLTTSH
;
A
#
# COMPACT_ATOMS: atom_id res chain seq x y z
N MET A 1 8.20 6.49 21.13
CA MET A 1 7.81 5.61 20.00
C MET A 1 6.58 6.23 19.37
N CYS A 2 6.52 6.37 18.05
CA CYS A 2 5.23 6.60 17.39
C CYS A 2 4.37 5.36 17.64
N SER A 3 3.13 5.56 18.07
CA SER A 3 2.19 4.46 18.27
C SER A 3 2.04 3.67 16.97
N PRO A 4 1.93 2.33 17.04
CA PRO A 4 1.70 1.51 15.86
C PRO A 4 0.49 2.03 15.08
N MET A 5 0.63 2.11 13.77
CA MET A 5 -0.46 2.55 12.90
C MET A 5 -1.58 1.51 12.95
N GLN A 6 -2.80 1.93 13.32
CA GLN A 6 -3.94 1.00 13.48
C GLN A 6 -4.42 0.45 12.14
N GLU A 7 -4.43 1.28 11.11
CA GLU A 7 -4.91 0.95 9.76
C GLU A 7 -4.03 1.61 8.70
N PRO A 8 -3.90 1.04 7.49
CA PRO A 8 -3.13 1.64 6.41
C PRO A 8 -3.63 3.03 6.03
N MET A 9 -2.71 3.88 5.58
CA MET A 9 -2.96 5.23 5.13
C MET A 9 -2.46 5.41 3.70
N CYS A 10 -3.17 6.19 2.89
CA CYS A 10 -2.70 6.57 1.56
C CYS A 10 -1.42 7.42 1.68
N LEU A 11 -0.34 7.03 1.00
CA LEU A 11 0.92 7.77 0.95
C LEU A 11 1.03 8.61 -0.32
N VAL A 12 0.64 8.03 -1.45
CA VAL A 12 0.59 8.72 -2.75
C VAL A 12 -0.79 8.50 -3.32
N GLU A 13 -1.51 9.59 -3.56
CA GLU A 13 -2.81 9.56 -4.22
C GLU A 13 -2.61 9.54 -5.73
N ASN A 14 -3.47 8.79 -6.42
CA ASN A 14 -3.58 8.82 -7.88
C ASN A 14 -4.96 9.37 -8.25
N VAL A 15 -4.98 10.62 -8.70
CA VAL A 15 -6.20 11.31 -9.13
C VAL A 15 -6.11 11.51 -10.64
N ASN A 16 -6.81 10.66 -11.40
CA ASN A 16 -6.85 10.71 -12.86
C ASN A 16 -5.46 10.73 -13.53
N GLY A 17 -4.51 9.94 -13.00
CA GLY A 17 -3.14 9.85 -13.52
C GLY A 17 -2.18 10.90 -12.97
N SER A 18 -2.67 11.89 -12.21
CA SER A 18 -1.83 12.80 -11.46
C SER A 18 -1.50 12.21 -10.09
N LEU A 19 -0.21 12.23 -9.75
CA LEU A 19 0.30 11.70 -8.47
C LEU A 19 0.57 12.85 -7.49
N SER A 20 0.01 12.74 -6.28
CA SER A 20 0.25 13.69 -5.18
C SER A 20 0.59 12.96 -3.89
N VAL A 21 1.56 13.49 -3.15
CA VAL A 21 1.92 12.96 -1.83
C VAL A 21 0.85 13.36 -0.81
N ASN A 22 0.41 12.41 0.01
CA ASN A 22 -0.45 12.70 1.14
C ASN A 22 0.41 13.32 2.27
N GLU A 23 0.15 14.59 2.57
CA GLU A 23 0.91 15.36 3.56
C GLU A 23 0.77 14.82 4.99
N GLU A 24 -0.35 14.18 5.33
CA GLU A 24 -0.52 13.55 6.65
C GLU A 24 0.36 12.30 6.78
N ALA A 25 0.45 11.49 5.73
CA ALA A 25 1.35 10.33 5.68
C ALA A 25 2.82 10.76 5.76
N SER A 26 3.20 11.81 5.02
CA SER A 26 4.55 12.41 5.08
C SER A 26 4.89 12.90 6.49
N LYS A 27 3.96 13.63 7.15
CA LYS A 27 4.11 14.08 8.54
C LYS A 27 4.15 12.93 9.56
N TYR A 28 3.46 11.83 9.30
CA TYR A 28 3.54 10.64 10.14
C TYR A 28 4.94 10.02 10.05
N LEU A 29 5.46 9.82 8.84
CA LEU A 29 6.80 9.26 8.61
C LEU A 29 7.91 10.13 9.17
N SER A 30 7.81 11.46 9.08
CA SER A 30 8.83 12.38 9.60
C SER A 30 8.98 12.36 11.13
N ARG A 31 7.98 11.84 11.85
CA ARG A 31 8.02 11.65 13.31
C ARG A 31 8.65 10.30 13.71
N ASN A 32 8.90 9.39 12.77
CA ASN A 32 9.46 8.09 13.06
C ASN A 32 10.99 8.18 13.23
N ASN A 33 11.45 8.00 14.46
CA ASN A 33 12.88 8.05 14.81
C ASN A 33 13.56 6.66 14.83
N GLN A 34 12.86 5.62 14.38
CA GLN A 34 13.36 4.24 14.34
C GLN A 34 13.89 3.90 12.95
N PRO A 35 14.94 3.06 12.83
CA PRO A 35 15.34 2.51 11.54
C PRO A 35 14.17 1.81 10.86
N VAL A 36 14.07 1.96 9.54
CA VAL A 36 12.96 1.44 8.74
C VAL A 36 13.39 0.29 7.84
N VAL A 37 12.56 -0.74 7.78
CA VAL A 37 12.61 -1.80 6.78
C VAL A 37 11.39 -1.60 5.88
N VAL A 38 11.59 -1.42 4.58
CA VAL A 38 10.49 -1.17 3.64
C VAL A 38 10.26 -2.39 2.77
N VAL A 39 9.01 -2.87 2.71
CA VAL A 39 8.58 -3.94 1.81
C VAL A 39 7.46 -3.41 0.92
N SER A 40 7.64 -3.55 -0.39
CA SER A 40 6.70 -3.09 -1.41
C SER A 40 6.18 -4.28 -2.22
N VAL A 41 4.90 -4.24 -2.62
CA VAL A 41 4.33 -5.20 -3.57
C VAL A 41 3.73 -4.47 -4.76
N VAL A 42 4.06 -4.95 -5.97
CA VAL A 42 3.55 -4.43 -7.24
C VAL A 42 3.12 -5.60 -8.10
N GLY A 43 2.15 -5.37 -8.98
CA GLY A 43 1.69 -6.39 -9.91
C GLY A 43 0.28 -6.13 -10.40
N LEU A 44 -0.21 -7.00 -11.28
CA LEU A 44 -1.51 -6.88 -11.92
C LEU A 44 -2.65 -6.70 -10.91
N TYR A 45 -3.72 -6.07 -11.36
CA TYR A 45 -4.95 -5.94 -10.58
C TYR A 45 -5.48 -7.33 -10.17
N ARG A 46 -5.99 -7.43 -8.93
CA ARG A 46 -6.61 -8.65 -8.35
C ARG A 46 -5.74 -9.90 -8.20
N THR A 47 -4.42 -9.75 -8.12
CA THR A 47 -3.49 -10.87 -7.85
C THR A 47 -3.23 -11.15 -6.36
N GLY A 48 -4.03 -10.57 -5.45
CA GLY A 48 -3.92 -10.83 -4.00
C GLY A 48 -2.82 -10.05 -3.27
N LYS A 49 -2.29 -8.97 -3.86
CA LYS A 49 -1.27 -8.10 -3.24
C LYS A 49 -1.64 -7.62 -1.83
N SER A 50 -2.76 -6.94 -1.68
CA SER A 50 -3.26 -6.44 -0.39
C SER A 50 -3.47 -7.56 0.64
N TYR A 51 -3.89 -8.75 0.18
CA TYR A 51 -4.01 -9.92 1.05
C TYR A 51 -2.64 -10.38 1.56
N LEU A 52 -1.64 -10.48 0.69
CA LEU A 52 -0.26 -10.80 1.09
C LEU A 52 0.29 -9.76 2.09
N MET A 53 0.07 -8.48 1.84
CA MET A 53 0.54 -7.41 2.73
C MET A 53 -0.12 -7.46 4.11
N ASN A 54 -1.41 -7.77 4.19
CA ASN A 54 -2.08 -8.00 5.48
C ASN A 54 -1.45 -9.18 6.25
N ARG A 55 -1.09 -10.26 5.55
CA ARG A 55 -0.38 -11.40 6.17
C ARG A 55 1.00 -11.02 6.66
N LEU A 56 1.75 -10.20 5.92
CA LEU A 56 3.04 -9.67 6.36
C LEU A 56 2.91 -8.76 7.59
N ALA A 57 1.80 -8.01 7.70
CA ALA A 57 1.47 -7.22 8.89
C ALA A 57 1.07 -8.08 10.12
N GLY A 58 0.91 -9.40 9.94
CA GLY A 58 0.40 -10.29 10.98
C GLY A 58 -1.08 -10.05 11.30
N LYS A 59 -1.87 -9.50 10.36
CA LYS A 59 -3.28 -9.14 10.55
C LYS A 59 -4.17 -9.82 9.50
N SER A 60 -5.44 -10.03 9.83
CA SER A 60 -6.46 -10.53 8.89
C SER A 60 -7.15 -9.41 8.11
N THR A 61 -7.05 -8.18 8.60
CA THR A 61 -7.64 -6.95 8.04
C THR A 61 -6.59 -5.84 8.04
N GLY A 62 -6.80 -4.81 7.24
CA GLY A 62 -5.82 -3.73 7.04
C GLY A 62 -6.03 -3.12 5.65
N PHE A 63 -5.14 -3.44 4.72
CA PHE A 63 -5.28 -3.02 3.33
C PHE A 63 -6.59 -3.55 2.76
N ALA A 64 -7.34 -2.68 2.08
CA ALA A 64 -8.63 -3.00 1.53
C ALA A 64 -8.50 -4.09 0.44
N LEU A 65 -9.29 -5.16 0.57
CA LEU A 65 -9.35 -6.21 -0.43
C LEU A 65 -10.32 -5.81 -1.55
N GLY A 66 -9.83 -5.70 -2.78
CA GLY A 66 -10.64 -5.38 -3.96
C GLY A 66 -11.47 -6.56 -4.44
N ASN A 67 -12.75 -6.63 -4.04
CA ASN A 67 -13.72 -7.61 -4.55
C ASN A 67 -14.66 -7.05 -5.64
N THR A 68 -14.53 -5.76 -5.99
CA THR A 68 -15.41 -5.01 -6.90
C THR A 68 -14.67 -4.57 -8.16
N ILE A 69 -15.38 -4.28 -9.26
CA ILE A 69 -14.80 -3.92 -10.57
C ILE A 69 -13.99 -2.61 -10.51
N GLU A 70 -14.31 -1.70 -9.58
CA GLU A 70 -13.49 -0.52 -9.31
C GLU A 70 -12.24 -0.85 -8.47
N SER A 71 -11.09 -0.34 -8.90
CA SER A 71 -9.84 -0.37 -8.15
C SER A 71 -10.00 0.40 -6.83
N LYS A 72 -10.15 -0.31 -5.71
CA LYS A 72 -10.23 0.31 -4.37
C LYS A 72 -8.90 0.96 -3.94
N THR A 73 -7.78 0.35 -4.31
CA THR A 73 -6.45 0.89 -4.02
C THR A 73 -6.03 1.78 -5.19
N LYS A 74 -6.28 3.09 -5.07
CA LYS A 74 -5.67 4.10 -5.95
C LYS A 74 -4.37 4.58 -5.34
N GLY A 75 -3.33 4.68 -6.17
CA GLY A 75 -2.01 5.15 -5.75
C GLY A 75 -1.23 4.14 -4.89
N ILE A 76 -0.50 4.64 -3.89
CA ILE A 76 0.38 3.85 -3.01
C ILE A 76 -0.09 4.02 -1.56
N TRP A 77 -0.35 2.90 -0.90
CA TRP A 77 -0.79 2.87 0.49
C TRP A 77 0.33 2.34 1.39
N MET A 78 0.49 2.94 2.55
CA MET A 78 1.49 2.54 3.53
C MET A 78 0.87 2.01 4.82
N TRP A 79 1.54 1.07 5.46
CA TRP A 79 1.21 0.64 6.81
C TRP A 79 2.48 0.42 7.64
N CYS A 80 2.62 1.18 8.72
CA CYS A 80 3.77 1.10 9.62
C CYS A 80 3.44 0.20 10.82
N VAL A 81 4.14 -0.93 10.94
CA VAL A 81 4.00 -1.89 12.04
C VAL A 81 5.35 -2.18 12.69
N PRO A 82 5.40 -2.66 13.94
CA PRO A 82 6.65 -3.12 14.55
C PRO A 82 7.28 -4.25 13.73
N HIS A 83 8.61 -4.21 13.51
CA HIS A 83 9.28 -5.30 12.82
C HIS A 83 9.25 -6.59 13.66
N PRO A 84 8.81 -7.74 13.11
CA PRO A 84 8.54 -8.96 13.89
C PRO A 84 9.81 -9.59 14.50
N TYR A 85 10.99 -9.32 13.93
CA TYR A 85 12.26 -9.93 14.34
C TYR A 85 13.35 -8.93 14.77
N GLN A 86 13.11 -7.63 14.63
CA GLN A 86 14.12 -6.59 14.88
C GLN A 86 13.52 -5.54 15.82
N GLN A 87 13.82 -5.68 17.11
CA GLN A 87 13.32 -4.74 18.10
C GLN A 87 13.80 -3.32 17.79
N GLY A 88 12.93 -2.33 18.00
CA GLY A 88 13.25 -0.94 17.73
C GLY A 88 13.28 -0.56 16.24
N HIS A 89 12.89 -1.46 15.33
CA HIS A 89 12.74 -1.18 13.90
C HIS A 89 11.26 -1.10 13.51
N THR A 90 10.98 -0.25 12.53
CA THR A 90 9.64 -0.13 11.92
C THR A 90 9.64 -0.86 10.58
N LEU A 91 8.67 -1.77 10.40
CA LEU A 91 8.37 -2.36 9.11
C LEU A 91 7.33 -1.49 8.40
N VAL A 92 7.70 -0.93 7.25
CA VAL A 92 6.81 -0.14 6.39
C VAL A 92 6.38 -1.02 5.23
N LEU A 93 5.10 -1.34 5.20
CA LEU A 93 4.45 -2.12 4.15
C LEU A 93 3.85 -1.16 3.12
N LEU A 94 4.23 -1.29 1.85
CA LEU A 94 3.71 -0.51 0.74
C LEU A 94 2.89 -1.40 -0.21
N ASP A 95 1.58 -1.18 -0.24
CA ASP A 95 0.66 -1.83 -1.19
C ASP A 95 0.33 -0.84 -2.31
N THR A 96 0.45 -1.27 -3.56
CA THR A 96 0.22 -0.40 -4.72
C THR A 96 -1.07 -0.72 -5.44
N GLU A 97 -1.60 0.30 -6.13
CA GLU A 97 -2.57 0.12 -7.20
C GLU A 97 -2.13 -1.00 -8.15
N GLY A 98 -3.11 -1.80 -8.57
CA GLY A 98 -2.87 -2.87 -9.53
C GLY A 98 -2.61 -2.29 -10.92
N LEU A 99 -1.63 -2.85 -11.61
CA LEU A 99 -1.45 -2.57 -13.02
C LEU A 99 -2.63 -3.20 -13.79
N ASP A 100 -3.28 -2.42 -14.64
CA ASP A 100 -4.29 -2.94 -15.56
C ASP A 100 -3.61 -3.83 -16.61
N ASP A 101 -4.32 -4.86 -17.04
CA ASP A 101 -3.91 -5.70 -18.15
C ASP A 101 -3.97 -4.87 -19.45
N ILE A 102 -2.80 -4.56 -20.01
CA ILE A 102 -2.65 -3.76 -21.23
C ILE A 102 -3.27 -4.50 -22.44
N ASP A 103 -3.53 -5.80 -22.33
CA ASP A 103 -4.07 -6.63 -23.42
C ASP A 103 -5.53 -6.33 -23.80
N LYS A 104 -6.24 -5.46 -23.07
CA LYS A 104 -7.60 -5.03 -23.46
C LYS A 104 -7.66 -3.86 -24.44
N VAL A 105 -6.54 -3.20 -24.75
CA VAL A 105 -6.52 -2.01 -25.64
C VAL A 105 -6.42 -2.40 -27.13
N LEU A 106 -6.14 -3.66 -27.46
CA LEU A 106 -5.92 -4.10 -28.85
C LEU A 106 -7.12 -4.73 -29.57
N THR A 107 -8.33 -4.76 -28.96
CA THR A 107 -9.50 -5.45 -29.56
C THR A 107 -10.73 -4.59 -29.85
N THR A 108 -10.58 -3.28 -30.06
CA THR A 108 -11.64 -2.48 -30.72
C THR A 108 -11.06 -1.60 -31.80
N SER A 109 -10.66 -2.24 -32.90
CA SER A 109 -10.58 -1.59 -34.21
C SER A 109 -11.00 -2.61 -35.28
N HIS A 110 -12.32 -2.79 -35.43
CA HIS A 110 -13.00 -3.20 -36.66
C HIS A 110 -14.43 -2.67 -36.63
#